data_AF-A0A8H5SV33-F1
#
_entry.id   AF-A0A8H5SV33-F1
#
_cell.length_a   1.000
_cell.length_b   1.000
_cell.length_c   1.000
_cell.angle_alpha   90.00
_cell.angle_beta   90.00
_cell.angle_gamma   90.00
#
_symmetry.space_group_name_H-M   'P 1'
#
loop_
_entity.id
_entity.type
_entity.pdbx_description
1 polymer ?
#
loop_
_entity_poly.entity_id
_entity_poly.type
_entity_poly.pdbx_seq_one_letter_code
_entity_poly.pdbx_strand_id
1 'polypeptide(L)'
;MVRSSSSKPAKSSKRKGTRSVSTLTPEQLARKRANDRESQRMIRARNKEHVDSLERELKDLKSKQSRDQTIQELLRRNQALEEELMQLKEMMNVSMTSSPYSAPVC
;
A
#
# COMPACT_ATOMS: atom_id res chain seq x y z
N MET A 1 2.92 33.83 2.85
CA MET A 1 3.39 34.74 1.78
C MET A 1 2.58 34.48 0.52
N VAL A 2 1.69 35.40 0.16
CA VAL A 2 0.92 35.35 -1.09
C VAL A 2 1.67 36.14 -2.14
N ARG A 3 2.07 35.51 -3.25
CA ARG A 3 2.64 36.19 -4.41
C ARG A 3 1.68 36.08 -5.59
N SER A 4 0.97 37.18 -5.83
CA SER A 4 0.37 37.48 -7.12
C SER A 4 1.47 37.56 -8.19
N SER A 5 1.26 36.91 -9.33
CA SER A 5 1.97 37.26 -10.56
C SER A 5 0.98 37.38 -11.70
N SER A 6 0.89 38.61 -12.21
CA SER A 6 0.13 39.00 -13.37
C SER A 6 0.74 38.36 -14.62
N SER A 7 -0.01 37.47 -15.27
CA SER A 7 0.27 37.09 -16.64
C SER A 7 -0.76 37.76 -17.55
N LYS A 8 -0.26 38.70 -18.35
CA LYS A 8 -1.00 39.42 -19.40
C LYS A 8 -1.67 38.40 -20.35
N PRO A 9 -2.90 38.63 -20.86
CA PRO A 9 -3.50 37.72 -21.82
C PRO A 9 -2.73 37.81 -23.14
N ALA A 10 -1.92 36.79 -23.41
CA ALA A 10 -1.28 36.61 -24.71
C ALA A 10 -2.38 36.42 -25.77
N LYS A 11 -2.32 37.28 -26.78
CA LYS A 11 -3.07 37.29 -28.04
C LYS A 11 -3.81 35.98 -28.31
N SER A 12 -5.14 36.05 -28.33
CA SER A 12 -6.00 35.01 -28.86
C SER A 12 -5.61 34.73 -30.30
N SER A 13 -4.73 33.73 -30.50
CA SER A 13 -4.70 33.03 -31.78
C SER A 13 -6.14 32.58 -32.00
N LYS A 14 -6.77 33.11 -33.04
CA LYS A 14 -8.06 32.65 -33.55
C LYS A 14 -7.92 31.15 -33.76
N ARG A 15 -8.25 30.36 -32.73
CA ARG A 15 -8.45 28.93 -32.85
C ARG A 15 -9.56 28.83 -33.90
N LYS A 16 -9.19 28.48 -35.13
CA LYS A 16 -10.14 28.10 -36.19
C LYS A 16 -11.19 27.25 -35.50
N GLY A 17 -12.43 27.74 -35.51
CA GLY A 17 -13.52 27.20 -34.72
C GLY A 17 -13.50 25.70 -34.75
N THR A 18 -13.67 25.09 -33.58
CA THR A 18 -13.99 23.68 -33.37
C THR A 18 -14.76 23.18 -34.60
N ARG A 19 -14.10 22.41 -35.47
CA ARG A 19 -14.68 21.88 -36.71
C ARG A 19 -15.91 21.10 -36.28
N SER A 20 -17.07 21.74 -36.41
CA SER A 20 -18.30 21.26 -35.79
C SER A 20 -18.69 19.95 -36.47
N VAL A 21 -19.36 19.07 -35.74
CA VAL A 21 -19.82 17.76 -36.29
C VAL A 21 -20.65 17.97 -37.57
N SER A 22 -21.37 19.10 -37.64
CA SER A 22 -22.18 19.55 -38.77
C SER A 22 -21.39 19.84 -40.06
N THR A 23 -20.06 19.97 -39.99
CA THR A 23 -19.18 20.23 -41.16
C THR A 23 -18.43 18.98 -41.64
N LEU A 24 -18.61 17.83 -40.98
CA LEU A 24 -17.92 16.60 -41.35
C LEU A 24 -18.68 15.85 -42.44
N THR A 25 -17.94 15.36 -43.43
CA THR A 25 -18.51 14.35 -44.35
C THR A 25 -18.83 13.06 -43.58
N PRO A 26 -19.76 12.22 -44.07
CA PRO A 26 -20.10 10.95 -43.39
C PRO A 26 -18.88 10.06 -43.12
N GLU A 27 -17.92 10.01 -44.05
CA GLU A 27 -16.67 9.26 -43.91
C GLU A 27 -15.77 9.82 -42.81
N GLN A 28 -15.63 11.15 -42.72
CA GLN A 28 -14.86 11.82 -41.66
C GLN A 28 -15.47 11.56 -40.28
N LEU A 29 -16.81 11.57 -40.18
CA LEU A 29 -17.51 11.26 -38.94
C LEU A 29 -17.30 9.79 -38.53
N ALA A 30 -17.33 8.85 -39.47
CA ALA A 30 -17.05 7.45 -39.21
C ALA A 30 -15.62 7.24 -38.68
N ARG A 31 -14.63 7.87 -39.31
CA ARG A 31 -13.23 7.83 -38.86
C ARG A 31 -13.06 8.44 -37.47
N LYS A 32 -13.69 9.58 -37.18
CA LYS A 32 -13.66 10.21 -35.85
C LYS A 32 -14.28 9.30 -34.78
N ARG A 33 -15.43 8.68 -35.06
CA ARG A 33 -16.09 7.72 -34.14
C ARG A 33 -15.23 6.47 -33.92
N ALA A 34 -14.54 5.97 -34.95
CA ALA A 34 -13.62 4.85 -34.81
C ALA A 34 -12.44 5.20 -33.88
N ASN A 35 -11.80 6.34 -34.11
CA ASN A 35 -10.69 6.81 -33.27
C ASN A 35 -11.12 7.10 -31.83
N ASP A 36 -12.29 7.70 -31.63
CA ASP A 36 -12.83 7.96 -30.30
C ASP A 36 -13.05 6.66 -29.51
N ARG A 37 -13.62 5.63 -30.16
CA ARG A 37 -13.78 4.30 -29.55
C ARG A 37 -12.44 3.67 -29.21
N GLU A 38 -11.46 3.75 -30.10
CA GLU A 38 -10.12 3.20 -29.85
C GLU A 38 -9.41 3.93 -28.71
N SER A 39 -9.42 5.26 -28.71
CA SER A 39 -8.89 6.08 -27.63
C SER A 39 -9.55 5.75 -26.29
N GLN A 40 -10.88 5.63 -26.26
CA GLN A 40 -11.61 5.20 -25.08
C GLN A 40 -11.22 3.79 -24.63
N ARG A 41 -11.04 2.83 -25.55
CA ARG A 41 -10.54 1.49 -25.21
C ARG A 41 -9.15 1.56 -24.59
N MET A 42 -8.23 2.35 -25.14
CA MET A 42 -6.89 2.51 -24.60
C MET A 42 -6.88 3.18 -23.22
N ILE A 43 -7.75 4.17 -22.99
CA ILE A 43 -7.91 4.80 -21.68
C ILE A 43 -8.48 3.79 -20.68
N ARG A 44 -9.53 3.05 -21.05
CA ARG A 44 -10.11 2.02 -20.18
C ARG A 44 -9.12 0.90 -19.86
N ALA A 45 -8.33 0.46 -20.83
CA ALA A 45 -7.29 -0.55 -20.64
C ALA A 45 -6.23 -0.08 -19.62
N ARG A 46 -5.71 1.15 -19.79
CA ARG A 46 -4.75 1.74 -18.85
C ARG A 46 -5.32 1.90 -17.45
N ASN A 47 -6.56 2.38 -17.34
CA ASN A 47 -7.21 2.53 -16.04
C ASN A 47 -7.40 1.17 -15.36
N LYS A 48 -7.79 0.14 -16.13
CA LYS A 48 -7.92 -1.22 -15.61
C LYS A 48 -6.57 -1.73 -15.10
N GLU A 49 -5.51 -1.61 -15.89
CA GLU A 49 -4.16 -2.01 -15.48
C GLU A 49 -3.70 -1.29 -14.20
N HIS A 50 -4.00 0.01 -14.09
CA HIS A 50 -3.67 0.79 -12.91
C HIS A 50 -4.44 0.30 -11.66
N VAL A 51 -5.74 0.05 -11.79
CA VAL A 51 -6.56 -0.52 -10.71
C VAL A 51 -6.01 -1.90 -10.32
N ASP A 52 -5.76 -2.78 -11.28
CA ASP A 52 -5.22 -4.13 -11.03
C ASP A 52 -3.83 -4.07 -10.35
N SER A 53 -3.01 -3.05 -10.63
CA SER A 53 -1.73 -2.82 -9.96
C SER A 53 -1.93 -2.36 -8.51
N LEU A 54 -2.82 -1.41 -8.28
CA LEU A 54 -3.13 -0.90 -6.93
C LEU A 54 -3.73 -2.00 -6.05
N GLU A 55 -4.60 -2.85 -6.60
CA GLU A 55 -5.18 -3.98 -5.88
C GLU A 55 -4.12 -5.01 -5.45
N ARG A 56 -3.14 -5.30 -6.32
CA ARG A 56 -2.00 -6.16 -5.98
C ARG A 56 -1.13 -5.56 -4.88
N GLU A 57 -0.79 -4.28 -4.99
CA GLU A 57 0.01 -3.59 -3.97
C GLU A 57 -0.70 -3.57 -2.61
N LEU A 58 -2.01 -3.29 -2.59
CA LEU A 58 -2.81 -3.35 -1.37
C LEU A 58 -2.82 -4.74 -0.75
N LYS A 59 -2.95 -5.80 -1.55
CA LYS A 59 -2.90 -7.18 -1.07
C LYS A 59 -1.55 -7.49 -0.43
N ASP A 60 -0.45 -7.09 -1.08
CA ASP A 60 0.90 -7.32 -0.58
C ASP A 60 1.16 -6.55 0.72
N LEU A 61 0.75 -5.29 0.81
CA LEU A 61 0.88 -4.48 2.03
C LEU A 61 0.07 -5.07 3.18
N LYS A 62 -1.18 -5.49 2.95
CA LYS A 62 -2.00 -6.17 3.97
C LYS A 62 -1.36 -7.48 4.43
N SER A 63 -0.74 -8.24 3.51
CA SER A 63 -0.04 -9.48 3.87
C SER A 63 1.21 -9.21 4.73
N LYS A 64 1.93 -8.11 4.47
CA LYS A 64 3.07 -7.68 5.29
C LYS A 64 2.61 -7.28 6.69
N GLN A 65 1.59 -6.44 6.78
CA GLN A 65 1.05 -5.97 8.05
C GLN A 65 0.56 -7.11 8.95
N SER A 66 -0.15 -8.09 8.39
CA SER A 66 -0.62 -9.25 9.16
C SER A 66 0.51 -10.14 9.67
N ARG A 67 1.55 -10.35 8.86
CA ARG A 67 2.78 -11.04 9.30
C ARG A 67 3.46 -10.29 10.44
N ASP A 68 3.60 -8.97 10.33
CA ASP A 68 4.26 -8.16 11.35
C ASP A 68 3.48 -8.21 12.67
N GLN A 69 2.14 -8.16 12.63
CA GLN A 69 1.28 -8.35 13.81
C GLN A 69 1.50 -9.73 14.46
N THR A 70 1.56 -10.78 13.65
CA THR A 70 1.81 -12.15 14.15
C THR A 70 3.18 -12.26 14.82
N ILE A 71 4.21 -11.65 14.23
CA ILE A 71 5.56 -11.61 14.81
C ILE A 71 5.56 -10.87 16.15
N GLN A 72 4.90 -9.71 16.23
CA GLN A 72 4.79 -8.95 17.48
C GLN A 72 4.10 -9.75 18.59
N GLU A 73 3.03 -10.48 18.24
CA GLU A 73 2.34 -11.35 19.20
C GLU A 73 3.22 -12.51 19.69
N LEU A 74 3.97 -13.14 18.78
CA LEU A 74 4.92 -14.21 19.12
C LEU A 74 6.06 -13.70 20.02
N LEU A 75 6.60 -12.51 19.73
CA LEU A 75 7.63 -11.88 20.57
C LEU A 75 7.11 -11.62 21.98
N ARG A 76 5.89 -11.07 22.11
CA ARG A 76 5.26 -10.86 23.42
C ARG A 76 5.09 -12.18 24.18
N ARG A 77 4.64 -13.24 23.50
CA ARG A 77 4.49 -14.57 24.13
C ARG A 77 5.83 -15.16 24.57
N ASN A 78 6.86 -15.06 23.72
CA ASN A 78 8.20 -15.54 24.07
C ASN A 78 8.76 -14.79 25.29
N GLN A 79 8.61 -13.47 25.35
CA GLN A 79 9.03 -12.68 26.52
C GLN A 79 8.33 -13.14 27.80
N ALA A 80 7.00 -13.33 27.75
CA ALA A 80 6.26 -13.83 28.91
C ALA A 80 6.74 -15.23 29.35
N LEU A 81 7.01 -16.13 28.41
CA LEU A 81 7.54 -17.46 28.70
C LEU A 81 8.98 -17.41 29.26
N GLU A 82 9.82 -16.52 28.76
CA GLU A 82 11.19 -16.31 29.27
C GLU A 82 11.16 -15.79 30.72
N GLU A 83 10.23 -14.88 31.03
CA GLU A 83 10.00 -14.38 32.40
C GLU A 83 9.51 -15.49 33.33
N GLU A 84 8.54 -16.30 32.91
CA GLU A 84 8.06 -17.45 33.68
C GLU A 84 9.18 -18.48 33.94
N LEU A 85 9.98 -18.79 32.91
CA LEU A 85 11.13 -19.68 33.05
C LEU A 85 12.17 -19.14 34.03
N MET A 86 12.42 -17.83 34.02
CA MET A 86 13.33 -17.17 34.94
C MET A 86 12.80 -17.25 36.38
N GLN A 87 11.52 -16.94 36.61
CA GLN A 87 10.88 -17.06 37.93
C GLN A 87 10.93 -18.51 38.45
N LEU A 88 10.61 -19.49 37.62
CA LEU A 88 10.67 -20.90 38.00
C LEU A 88 12.11 -21.34 38.35
N LYS A 89 13.11 -20.90 37.59
CA LYS A 89 14.52 -21.16 37.89
C LYS A 89 14.95 -20.53 39.22
N GLU A 90 14.53 -19.29 39.48
CA GLU A 90 14.79 -18.62 40.75
C GLU A 90 14.14 -19.37 41.91
N MET A 91 12.86 -19.74 41.80
CA MET A 91 12.16 -20.53 42.82
C MET A 91 12.85 -21.87 43.09
N MET A 92 13.29 -22.57 42.04
CA MET A 92 13.97 -23.86 42.18
C MET A 92 15.35 -23.69 42.83
N ASN A 93 16.11 -22.66 42.46
CA ASN A 93 17.39 -22.34 43.11
C ASN A 93 17.21 -22.01 44.59
N VAL A 94 16.18 -21.22 44.95
CA VAL A 94 15.87 -20.89 46.36
C VAL A 94 15.45 -22.14 47.14
N SER A 95 14.70 -23.05 46.52
CA SER A 95 14.32 -24.32 47.17
C SER A 95 15.51 -25.27 47.39
N MET A 96 16.50 -25.26 46.49
CA MET A 96 17.73 -26.04 46.63
C MET A 96 18.67 -25.49 47.72
N THR A 97 18.75 -24.18 47.89
CA THR A 97 19.61 -23.55 48.92
C THR A 97 18.99 -23.53 50.31
N SER A 98 17.65 -23.62 50.41
CA SER A 98 16.92 -23.69 51.67
C SER A 98 16.69 -25.12 52.18
N SER A 99 17.12 -26.15 51.46
CA SER A 99 17.09 -27.54 51.91
C SER A 99 18.28 -27.83 52.83
N PRO A 100 18.09 -28.06 54.15
CA PRO A 100 19.17 -28.29 55.11
C PRO A 100 19.81 -29.69 55.00
N TYR A 101 19.58 -30.45 53.93
CA TYR A 101 19.99 -31.86 53.80
C TYR A 101 20.82 -32.23 52.57
N SER A 102 21.30 -31.27 51.77
CA SER A 102 22.20 -31.59 50.65
C SER A 102 23.67 -31.55 51.07
N ALA A 103 24.11 -32.58 51.80
CA ALA A 103 25.52 -32.83 52.05
C ALA A 103 26.17 -33.49 50.80
N PRO A 104 27.41 -33.14 50.42
CA PRO A 104 28.12 -33.86 49.39
C PRO A 104 28.55 -35.23 49.94
N VAL A 105 28.14 -36.30 49.29
CA VAL A 105 28.72 -37.63 49.51
C VAL A 105 30.09 -37.65 48.84
N CYS A 106 31.11 -38.03 49.60
CA CYS A 106 32.52 -38.16 49.18
C CYS A 106 32.71 -39.08 47.98
#